data_AF-A0A2V8IA45-F1
#
_entry.id   AF-A0A2V8IA45-F1
#
_cell.length_a   1.000
_cell.length_b   1.000
_cell.length_c   1.000
_cell.angle_alpha   90.00
_cell.angle_beta   90.00
_cell.angle_gamma   90.00
#
_symmetry.space_group_name_H-M   'P 1'
#
loop_
_entity.id
_entity.type
_entity.pdbx_description
1 polymer ?
#
loop_
_entity_poly.entity_id
_entity_poly.type
_entity_poly.pdbx_seq_one_letter_code
_entity_poly.pdbx_strand_id
1 'polypeptide(L)'
;MAAEVDITPIYLARAFKAAVGQSPHRYVLARRIERAKELLRNSEMPVVDVALSSGFSSQSHLSYWFQRYVGVSPAAYRQHRAS
;
A
#
# COMPACT_ATOMS: atom_id res chain seq x y z
N MET A 1 17.47 -26.22 18.99
CA MET A 1 16.99 -25.21 19.94
C MET A 1 16.76 -23.94 19.15
N ALA A 2 15.51 -23.62 18.83
CA ALA A 2 15.17 -22.36 18.17
C ALA A 2 15.18 -21.26 19.24
N ALA A 3 16.05 -20.27 19.10
CA ALA A 3 16.00 -19.08 19.90
C ALA A 3 14.79 -18.26 19.45
N GLU A 4 13.71 -18.28 20.24
CA GLU A 4 12.62 -17.31 20.13
C GLU A 4 13.20 -15.94 20.45
N VAL A 5 13.61 -15.22 19.39
CA VAL A 5 14.00 -13.82 19.53
C VAL A 5 12.70 -13.05 19.73
N ASP A 6 12.48 -12.59 20.94
CA ASP A 6 11.39 -11.69 21.32
C ASP A 6 11.63 -10.31 20.68
N ILE A 7 11.46 -10.23 19.35
CA ILE A 7 11.64 -9.00 18.59
C ILE A 7 10.46 -8.08 18.93
N THR A 8 10.67 -7.20 19.90
CA THR A 8 9.68 -6.19 20.27
C THR A 8 9.41 -5.28 19.07
N PRO A 9 8.16 -4.84 18.80
CA PRO A 9 7.81 -3.99 17.66
C PRO A 9 8.65 -2.72 17.51
N ILE A 10 9.16 -2.19 18.63
CA ILE A 10 10.05 -1.02 18.66
C ILE A 10 11.43 -1.34 18.05
N TYR A 11 12.00 -2.51 18.37
CA TYR A 11 13.26 -2.96 17.80
C TYR A 11 13.11 -3.21 16.30
N LEU A 12 12.03 -3.88 15.89
CA LEU A 12 11.71 -4.11 14.48
C LEU A 12 11.56 -2.79 13.71
N ALA A 13 10.85 -1.81 14.25
CA ALA A 13 10.66 -0.52 13.59
C ALA A 13 11.96 0.28 13.44
N ARG A 14 12.84 0.24 14.44
CA ARG A 14 14.16 0.90 14.40
C ARG A 14 15.11 0.20 13.42
N ALA A 15 15.17 -1.13 13.46
CA ALA A 15 15.97 -1.92 12.53
C ALA A 15 15.48 -1.74 11.08
N PHE A 16 14.17 -1.75 10.85
CA PHE A 16 13.58 -1.51 9.53
C PHE A 16 13.88 -0.11 9.00
N LYS A 17 13.74 0.92 9.84
CA LYS A 17 14.08 2.29 9.46
C LYS A 17 15.58 2.44 9.16
N ALA A 18 16.45 1.78 9.92
CA ALA A 18 17.89 1.80 9.68
C ALA A 18 18.27 1.12 8.35
N ALA A 19 17.58 0.05 7.97
CA ALA A 19 17.83 -0.69 6.73
C ALA A 19 17.17 -0.07 5.49
N VAL A 20 15.98 0.53 5.62
CA VAL A 20 15.13 0.97 4.49
C VAL A 20 15.01 2.50 4.41
N GLY A 21 15.42 3.23 5.44
CA GLY A 21 15.36 4.70 5.51
C GLY A 21 13.97 5.28 5.78
N GLN A 22 12.92 4.44 5.88
CA GLN A 22 11.52 4.86 6.04
C GLN A 22 10.85 4.15 7.23
N SER A 23 9.79 4.74 7.79
CA SER A 23 9.02 4.03 8.83
C SER A 23 8.30 2.81 8.22
N PRO A 24 8.15 1.70 8.96
CA PRO A 24 7.48 0.50 8.47
C PRO A 24 6.08 0.78 7.88
N HIS A 25 5.31 1.63 8.55
CA HIS A 25 3.98 2.03 8.09
C HIS A 25 4.01 2.71 6.72
N ARG A 26 4.95 3.65 6.48
CA ARG A 26 5.07 4.33 5.19
C ARG A 26 5.50 3.38 4.08
N TYR A 27 6.40 2.45 4.39
CA TYR A 27 6.81 1.42 3.44
C TYR A 27 5.65 0.51 3.05
N VAL A 28 4.90 0.01 4.02
CA VAL A 28 3.72 -0.82 3.76
C VAL A 28 2.70 -0.06 2.93
N LEU A 29 2.38 1.20 3.28
CA LEU A 29 1.49 2.02 2.47
C LEU A 29 1.97 2.18 1.03
N ALA A 30 3.26 2.49 0.81
CA ALA A 30 3.82 2.60 -0.54
C ALA A 30 3.66 1.30 -1.32
N ARG A 31 3.96 0.14 -0.70
CA ARG A 31 3.77 -1.18 -1.34
C ARG A 31 2.32 -1.47 -1.68
N ARG A 32 1.38 -1.12 -0.80
CA ARG A 32 -0.07 -1.25 -1.05
C ARG A 32 -0.52 -0.36 -2.21
N ILE A 33 -0.02 0.87 -2.29
CA ILE A 33 -0.31 1.79 -3.40
C ILE A 33 0.23 1.25 -4.73
N GLU A 34 1.46 0.74 -4.77
CA GLU A 34 1.99 0.14 -6.00
C GLU A 34 1.16 -1.07 -6.45
N ARG A 35 0.75 -1.93 -5.50
CA ARG A 35 -0.16 -3.04 -5.81
C ARG A 35 -1.51 -2.55 -6.36
N ALA A 36 -2.09 -1.52 -5.77
CA ALA A 36 -3.32 -0.91 -6.26
C ALA A 36 -3.14 -0.35 -7.69
N LYS A 37 -2.02 0.33 -7.98
CA LYS A 37 -1.72 0.83 -9.34
C LYS A 37 -1.65 -0.29 -10.37
N GLU A 38 -1.05 -1.43 -10.05
CA GLU A 38 -1.01 -2.60 -10.93
C GLU A 38 -2.42 -3.15 -11.22
N LEU A 39 -3.22 -3.37 -10.16
CA LEU A 39 -4.58 -3.89 -10.30
C LEU A 39 -5.46 -2.93 -11.11
N LEU A 40 -5.37 -1.64 -10.84
CA LEU A 40 -6.08 -0.60 -11.59
C LEU A 40 -5.66 -0.57 -13.05
N ARG A 41 -4.38 -0.85 -13.38
CA ARG A 41 -3.81 -0.84 -14.74
C ARG A 41 -4.01 -2.10 -15.56
N ASN A 42 -4.26 -3.23 -14.91
CA ASN A 42 -4.24 -4.52 -15.58
C ASN A 42 -5.57 -5.26 -15.47
N SER A 43 -6.59 -4.68 -14.83
CA SER A 43 -7.88 -5.35 -14.64
C SER A 43 -9.05 -4.36 -14.62
N GLU A 44 -10.25 -4.89 -14.81
CA GLU A 44 -11.53 -4.17 -14.65
C GLU A 44 -12.10 -4.28 -13.22
N MET A 45 -11.34 -4.89 -12.28
CA MET A 45 -11.76 -5.15 -10.91
C MET A 45 -12.39 -3.91 -10.25
N PRO A 46 -13.57 -4.00 -9.61
CA PRO A 46 -14.17 -2.87 -8.90
C PRO A 46 -13.19 -2.21 -7.91
N VAL A 47 -13.26 -0.88 -7.75
CA VAL A 47 -12.29 -0.14 -6.90
C VAL A 47 -12.34 -0.60 -5.44
N VAL A 48 -13.52 -1.05 -4.97
CA VAL A 48 -13.67 -1.65 -3.64
C VAL A 48 -12.85 -2.94 -3.49
N ASP A 49 -12.89 -3.82 -4.49
CA ASP A 49 -12.13 -5.08 -4.50
C ASP A 49 -10.64 -4.85 -4.67
N VAL A 50 -10.25 -3.81 -5.43
CA VAL A 50 -8.85 -3.36 -5.51
C VAL A 50 -8.35 -2.92 -4.13
N ALA A 51 -9.16 -2.20 -3.36
CA ALA A 51 -8.78 -1.77 -2.02
C ALA A 51 -8.49 -2.96 -1.10
N LEU A 52 -9.39 -3.94 -1.07
CA LEU A 52 -9.22 -5.15 -0.26
C LEU A 52 -8.02 -5.97 -0.73
N SER A 53 -7.87 -6.17 -2.04
CA SER A 53 -6.79 -6.95 -2.65
C SER A 53 -5.41 -6.30 -2.52
N SER A 54 -5.35 -4.99 -2.34
CA SER A 54 -4.11 -4.24 -2.05
C SER A 54 -3.88 -4.03 -0.55
N GLY A 55 -4.73 -4.57 0.31
CA GLY A 55 -4.55 -4.57 1.76
C GLY A 55 -5.10 -3.33 2.48
N PHE A 56 -5.93 -2.52 1.84
CA PHE A 56 -6.70 -1.47 2.52
C PHE A 56 -7.98 -2.04 3.14
N SER A 57 -8.43 -1.41 4.22
CA SER A 57 -9.65 -1.80 4.94
C SER A 57 -10.94 -1.38 4.24
N SER A 58 -10.87 -0.39 3.33
CA SER A 58 -12.03 0.09 2.59
C SER A 58 -11.61 0.86 1.34
N GLN A 59 -12.57 1.04 0.42
CA GLN A 59 -12.39 1.91 -0.75
C GLN A 59 -12.01 3.34 -0.36
N SER A 60 -12.67 3.92 0.66
CA SER A 60 -12.37 5.29 1.11
C SER A 60 -10.95 5.42 1.64
N HIS A 61 -10.46 4.40 2.36
CA HIS A 61 -9.09 4.39 2.88
C HIS A 61 -8.06 4.29 1.74
N LEU A 62 -8.31 3.46 0.73
CA LEU A 62 -7.51 3.44 -0.49
C LEU A 62 -7.53 4.82 -1.17
N SER A 63 -8.71 5.38 -1.45
CA SER A 63 -8.85 6.66 -2.16
C SER A 63 -8.10 7.80 -1.48
N TYR A 64 -8.18 7.89 -0.14
CA TYR A 64 -7.45 8.89 0.63
C TYR A 64 -5.93 8.81 0.42
N TRP A 65 -5.35 7.62 0.61
CA TRP A 65 -3.90 7.46 0.47
C TRP A 65 -3.44 7.49 -0.98
N PHE A 66 -4.22 6.95 -1.90
CA PHE A 66 -3.88 6.92 -3.31
C PHE A 66 -3.82 8.32 -3.88
N GLN A 67 -4.80 9.19 -3.58
CA GLN A 67 -4.73 10.60 -3.95
C GLN A 67 -3.48 11.29 -3.39
N ARG A 68 -3.12 11.00 -2.12
CA ARG A 68 -1.95 11.60 -1.46
C ARG A 68 -0.61 11.14 -2.04
N TYR A 69 -0.52 9.88 -2.48
CA TYR A 69 0.71 9.30 -3.03
C TYR A 69 0.84 9.46 -4.54
N VAL A 70 -0.27 9.45 -5.28
CA VAL A 70 -0.29 9.40 -6.76
C VAL A 70 -0.77 10.72 -7.37
N GLY A 71 -1.47 11.57 -6.61
CA GLY A 71 -1.96 12.87 -7.07
C GLY A 71 -3.32 12.85 -7.78
N VAL A 72 -3.90 11.66 -7.99
CA VAL A 72 -5.25 11.48 -8.57
C VAL A 72 -5.99 10.35 -7.87
N SER A 73 -7.31 10.28 -8.02
CA SER A 73 -8.11 9.22 -7.40
C SER A 73 -7.91 7.87 -8.11
N PRO A 74 -8.16 6.73 -7.44
CA PRO A 74 -8.10 5.41 -8.08
C PRO A 74 -8.95 5.29 -9.35
N ALA A 75 -10.14 5.92 -9.36
CA ALA A 75 -11.05 5.93 -10.49
C ALA A 75 -10.49 6.75 -11.66
N ALA A 76 -10.00 7.97 -11.39
CA ALA A 76 -9.36 8.81 -12.40
C ALA A 76 -8.11 8.13 -12.98
N TYR A 77 -7.28 7.53 -12.11
CA TYR A 77 -6.10 6.78 -12.52
C TYR A 77 -6.43 5.63 -13.49
N ARG A 78 -7.56 4.94 -13.30
CA ARG A 78 -8.02 3.91 -14.23
C ARG A 78 -8.45 4.49 -15.57
N GLN A 79 -9.17 5.60 -15.58
CA GLN A 79 -9.64 6.25 -16.81
C GLN A 79 -8.47 6.69 -17.71
N HIS A 80 -7.35 7.12 -17.11
CA HIS A 80 -6.14 7.47 -17.84
C HIS A 80 -5.41 6.29 -18.52
N ARG A 81 -5.82 5.04 -18.30
CA ARG A 81 -5.31 3.89 -19.08
C ARG A 81 -5.84 3.87 -20.51
N ALA A 82 -7.00 4.47 -20.73
CA ALA A 82 -7.75 4.37 -21.98
C ALA A 82 -7.41 5.52 -22.95
N SER A 83 -6.25 6.16 -22.80
CA SER A 83 -5.73 7.21 -23.68
C SER A 83 -4.43 6.79 -24.33
#